data_AF-A0A518BC34-F1
#
_entry.id   AF-A0A518BC34-F1
#
_cell.length_a   1.000
_cell.length_b   1.000
_cell.length_c   1.000
_cell.angle_alpha   90.00
_cell.angle_beta   90.00
_cell.angle_gamma   90.00
#
_symmetry.space_group_name_H-M   'P 1'
#
loop_
_entity.id
_entity.type
_entity.pdbx_description
1 polymer ?
#
loop_
_entity_poly.entity_id
_entity_poly.type
_entity_poly.pdbx_seq_one_letter_code
_entity_poly.pdbx_strand_id
1 'polypeptide(L)'
;MFNYRVAVSYRDITDGLSKTIAASELIHGDGENSTYTHGDLVRGAARPGGFPHSFPTTAQIDAWGATASSRTGVTGTGSPRGDTGANWVRGELSQTIFNTLLTPNSPSPSCIICSSCSASDGYGMIAARSRHPGGVHVMMGDGSTRFVSDTIDGQTWQFLGSVSDGEIVQDY
;
A
#
# COMPACT_ATOMS: atom_id res chain seq x y z
N MET A 1 8.79 8.46 -0.69
CA MET A 1 9.98 8.70 -1.55
C MET A 1 9.62 8.93 -3.01
N PHE A 2 8.92 8.00 -3.68
CA PHE A 2 8.52 8.15 -5.09
C PHE A 2 7.12 8.74 -5.20
N ASN A 3 6.95 9.82 -5.97
CA ASN A 3 5.67 10.51 -6.07
C ASN A 3 5.46 11.09 -7.48
N TYR A 4 4.19 11.21 -7.87
CA TYR A 4 3.81 11.70 -9.19
C TYR A 4 4.13 13.20 -9.32
N ARG A 5 4.93 13.55 -10.34
CA ARG A 5 5.35 14.93 -10.65
C ARG A 5 6.12 15.64 -9.52
N VAL A 6 6.74 14.90 -8.61
CA VAL A 6 7.62 15.45 -7.59
C VAL A 6 9.03 14.89 -7.81
N ALA A 7 9.98 15.75 -8.13
CA ALA A 7 11.38 15.37 -8.14
C ALA A 7 11.90 15.40 -6.70
N VAL A 8 12.41 14.27 -6.22
CA VAL A 8 12.96 14.12 -4.87
C VAL A 8 14.44 13.81 -4.98
N SER A 9 15.28 14.63 -4.36
CA SER A 9 16.73 14.40 -4.22
C SER A 9 17.06 13.86 -2.82
N TYR A 10 18.23 13.24 -2.64
CA TYR A 10 18.61 12.66 -1.34
C TYR A 10 18.54 13.67 -0.17
N ARG A 11 18.88 14.94 -0.42
CA ARG A 11 18.79 16.03 0.58
C ARG A 11 17.37 16.39 0.99
N ASP A 12 16.38 16.05 0.15
CA ASP A 12 14.98 16.32 0.44
C ASP A 12 14.40 15.26 1.38
N ILE A 13 15.15 14.20 1.70
CA ILE A 13 14.75 13.15 2.64
C ILE A 13 15.30 13.49 4.04
N THR A 14 14.69 14.50 4.65
CA THR A 14 15.16 15.11 5.91
C THR A 14 15.02 14.19 7.12
N ASP A 15 14.11 13.22 7.09
CA ASP A 15 13.90 12.25 8.18
C ASP A 15 14.95 11.12 8.16
N GLY A 16 15.78 11.10 7.12
CA GLY A 16 16.93 10.20 6.97
C GLY A 16 16.69 9.05 5.99
N LEU A 17 17.65 8.84 5.09
CA LEU A 17 17.60 7.76 4.09
C LEU A 17 17.48 6.36 4.73
N SER A 18 18.06 6.15 5.90
CA SER A 18 18.00 4.88 6.64
C SER A 18 16.67 4.68 7.40
N LYS A 19 15.78 5.66 7.36
CA LYS A 19 14.49 5.71 8.07
C LYS A 19 13.29 5.90 7.13
N THR A 20 13.53 6.09 5.83
CA THR A 20 12.48 6.13 4.80
C THR A 20 12.54 4.88 3.93
N ILE A 21 11.39 4.23 3.73
CA ILE A 21 11.25 3.09 2.82
C ILE A 21 11.33 3.57 1.37
N ALA A 22 12.18 2.91 0.59
CA ALA A 22 12.28 3.08 -0.85
C ALA A 22 11.45 2.02 -1.58
N ALA A 23 11.58 0.75 -1.22
CA ALA A 23 10.89 -0.35 -1.89
C ALA A 23 10.45 -1.43 -0.91
N SER A 24 9.46 -2.21 -1.32
CA SER A 24 8.95 -3.37 -0.59
C SER A 24 8.35 -4.37 -1.58
N GLU A 25 7.72 -5.40 -1.04
CA GLU A 25 7.21 -6.56 -1.75
C GLU A 25 5.72 -6.42 -2.09
N LEU A 26 5.32 -7.11 -3.15
CA LEU A 26 3.95 -7.24 -3.62
C LEU A 26 3.70 -8.73 -3.88
N ILE A 27 2.51 -9.23 -3.60
CA ILE A 27 2.08 -10.54 -4.13
C ILE A 27 1.43 -10.30 -5.48
N HIS A 28 1.98 -10.91 -6.53
CA HIS A 28 1.39 -10.92 -7.87
C HIS A 28 -0.01 -11.54 -7.82
N GLY A 29 -0.98 -10.90 -8.49
CA GLY A 29 -2.35 -11.40 -8.58
C GLY A 29 -2.42 -12.74 -9.32
N ASP A 30 -3.52 -13.45 -9.19
CA ASP A 30 -3.65 -14.79 -9.79
C ASP A 30 -4.02 -14.78 -11.29
N GLY A 31 -4.26 -13.60 -11.86
CA GLY A 31 -4.70 -13.41 -13.24
C GLY A 31 -6.20 -13.57 -13.47
N GLU A 32 -6.97 -13.92 -12.43
CA GLU A 32 -8.40 -14.17 -12.51
C GLU A 32 -9.20 -13.03 -11.85
N ASN A 33 -10.47 -12.88 -12.27
CA ASN A 33 -11.37 -11.84 -11.74
C ASN A 33 -12.61 -12.43 -11.05
N SER A 34 -12.69 -13.77 -10.93
CA SER A 34 -13.88 -14.48 -10.45
C SER A 34 -13.87 -14.78 -8.97
N THR A 35 -12.70 -14.89 -8.35
CA THR A 35 -12.55 -15.22 -6.93
C THR A 35 -11.40 -14.42 -6.38
N TYR A 36 -11.66 -13.65 -5.32
CA TYR A 36 -10.63 -12.83 -4.69
C TYR A 36 -9.53 -13.68 -4.06
N THR A 37 -8.30 -13.35 -4.37
CA THR A 37 -7.09 -13.75 -3.65
C THR A 37 -6.37 -12.53 -3.07
N HIS A 38 -5.48 -12.73 -2.09
CA HIS A 38 -4.79 -11.62 -1.43
C HIS A 38 -3.81 -10.85 -2.33
N GLY A 39 -3.49 -11.41 -3.51
CA GLY A 39 -2.74 -10.72 -4.56
C GLY A 39 -3.61 -9.78 -5.40
N ASP A 40 -4.94 -9.89 -5.31
CA ASP A 40 -5.85 -9.15 -6.17
C ASP A 40 -6.12 -7.74 -5.65
N LEU A 41 -6.46 -6.86 -6.57
CA LEU A 41 -6.87 -5.50 -6.27
C LEU A 41 -8.39 -5.40 -6.19
N VAL A 42 -8.92 -5.05 -5.00
CA VAL A 42 -10.34 -4.74 -4.83
C VAL A 42 -10.66 -3.37 -5.45
N ARG A 43 -11.80 -3.27 -6.15
CA ARG A 43 -12.25 -2.04 -6.82
C ARG A 43 -13.56 -1.51 -6.23
N GLY A 44 -13.80 -0.21 -6.41
CA GLY A 44 -15.02 0.45 -5.95
C GLY A 44 -15.16 0.54 -4.43
N ALA A 45 -14.06 0.40 -3.68
CA ALA A 45 -14.05 0.50 -2.23
C ALA A 45 -14.07 1.97 -1.82
N ALA A 46 -15.27 2.52 -1.57
CA ALA A 46 -15.44 3.93 -1.27
C ALA A 46 -14.64 4.34 -0.02
N ARG A 47 -13.84 5.41 -0.14
CA ARG A 47 -13.12 5.99 0.99
C ARG A 47 -14.12 6.60 1.98
N PRO A 48 -14.03 6.32 3.29
CA PRO A 48 -14.91 6.92 4.30
C PRO A 48 -14.90 8.46 4.26
N GLY A 49 -16.03 9.07 4.64
CA GLY A 49 -16.12 10.52 4.81
C GLY A 49 -15.21 11.03 5.93
N GLY A 50 -14.61 12.20 5.75
CA GLY A 50 -13.69 12.79 6.75
C GLY A 50 -12.32 12.10 6.85
N PHE A 51 -11.96 11.24 5.88
CA PHE A 51 -10.64 10.62 5.82
C PHE A 51 -9.56 11.69 5.57
N PRO A 52 -8.56 11.83 6.46
CA PRO A 52 -7.57 12.90 6.38
C PRO A 52 -6.61 12.70 5.21
N HIS A 53 -5.93 13.78 4.82
CA HIS A 53 -4.94 13.77 3.75
C HIS A 53 -3.52 13.39 4.21
N SER A 54 -3.31 13.32 5.53
CA SER A 54 -2.04 12.96 6.17
C SER A 54 -2.32 12.14 7.41
N PHE A 55 -1.54 11.07 7.61
CA PHE A 55 -1.53 10.23 8.81
C PHE A 55 -2.91 9.86 9.37
N PRO A 56 -3.79 9.21 8.59
CA PRO A 56 -5.04 8.65 9.11
C PRO A 56 -4.79 7.70 10.28
N THR A 57 -5.75 7.71 11.21
CA THR A 57 -5.71 6.80 12.36
C THR A 57 -6.00 5.37 11.93
N THR A 58 -5.55 4.40 12.71
CA THR A 58 -5.84 2.97 12.48
C THR A 58 -7.33 2.71 12.31
N ALA A 59 -8.18 3.33 13.14
CA ALA A 59 -9.63 3.18 13.04
C ALA A 59 -10.21 3.68 11.68
N GLN A 60 -9.63 4.74 11.11
CA GLN A 60 -10.05 5.25 9.79
C GLN A 60 -9.62 4.33 8.66
N ILE A 61 -8.39 3.80 8.74
CA ILE A 61 -7.85 2.80 7.80
C ILE A 61 -8.70 1.52 7.87
N ASP A 62 -9.00 1.03 9.08
CA ASP A 62 -9.82 -0.16 9.30
C ASP A 62 -11.24 0.01 8.75
N ALA A 63 -11.85 1.19 8.91
CA ALA A 63 -13.15 1.48 8.32
C ALA A 63 -13.14 1.40 6.78
N TRP A 64 -12.06 1.88 6.14
CA TRP A 64 -11.89 1.72 4.70
C TRP A 64 -11.59 0.25 4.33
N GLY A 65 -10.80 -0.45 5.14
CA GLY A 65 -10.49 -1.87 4.98
C GLY A 65 -11.72 -2.78 5.08
N ALA A 66 -12.67 -2.44 5.95
CA ALA A 66 -13.98 -3.10 6.03
C ALA A 66 -14.80 -2.87 4.74
N THR A 67 -14.74 -1.65 4.20
CA THR A 67 -15.38 -1.34 2.90
C THR A 67 -14.75 -2.15 1.78
N ALA A 68 -13.42 -2.26 1.72
CA ALA A 68 -12.72 -3.11 0.76
C ALA A 68 -13.11 -4.59 0.91
N SER A 69 -13.11 -5.11 2.13
CA SER A 69 -13.49 -6.50 2.45
C SER A 69 -14.89 -6.85 1.96
N SER A 70 -15.85 -5.92 2.09
CA SER A 70 -17.22 -6.13 1.60
C SER A 70 -17.35 -6.24 0.08
N ARG A 71 -16.29 -5.89 -0.67
CA ARG A 71 -16.29 -5.89 -2.15
C ARG A 71 -15.51 -7.03 -2.79
N THR A 72 -14.90 -7.91 -2.00
CA THR A 72 -14.15 -9.08 -2.50
C THR A 72 -15.03 -10.05 -3.30
N GLY A 73 -16.34 -10.10 -3.02
CA GLY A 73 -17.31 -10.95 -3.71
C GLY A 73 -18.09 -10.28 -4.86
N VAL A 74 -17.72 -9.07 -5.27
CA VAL A 74 -18.45 -8.35 -6.35
C VAL A 74 -18.19 -9.01 -7.70
N THR A 75 -19.25 -9.27 -8.46
CA THR A 75 -19.19 -9.81 -9.83
C THR A 75 -19.55 -8.76 -10.88
N GLY A 76 -18.92 -8.82 -12.06
CA GLY A 76 -19.13 -7.85 -13.14
C GLY A 76 -18.36 -6.55 -12.96
N THR A 77 -19.02 -5.40 -13.14
CA THR A 77 -18.38 -4.09 -12.98
C THR A 77 -17.94 -3.90 -11.53
N GLY A 78 -16.65 -3.68 -11.32
CA GLY A 78 -16.06 -3.52 -9.98
C GLY A 78 -15.62 -4.83 -9.33
N SER A 79 -15.63 -5.96 -10.05
CA SER A 79 -14.96 -7.17 -9.58
C SER A 79 -13.50 -6.91 -9.22
N PRO A 80 -12.95 -7.57 -8.19
CA PRO A 80 -11.52 -7.58 -7.95
C PRO A 80 -10.75 -7.98 -9.20
N ARG A 81 -9.50 -7.50 -9.32
CA ARG A 81 -8.64 -7.87 -10.45
C ARG A 81 -7.39 -8.58 -9.99
N GLY A 82 -7.11 -9.73 -10.60
CA GLY A 82 -5.87 -10.49 -10.40
C GLY A 82 -4.68 -9.99 -11.23
N ASP A 83 -4.69 -8.76 -11.74
CA ASP A 83 -3.62 -8.19 -12.57
C ASP A 83 -2.61 -7.32 -11.78
N THR A 84 -2.64 -7.35 -10.45
CA THR A 84 -1.60 -6.76 -9.56
C THR A 84 -0.22 -7.30 -9.93
N GLY A 85 0.75 -6.40 -10.13
CA GLY A 85 2.12 -6.77 -10.47
C GLY A 85 2.32 -7.34 -11.88
N ALA A 86 1.28 -7.43 -12.71
CA ALA A 86 1.38 -8.02 -14.06
C ALA A 86 2.19 -7.14 -15.03
N ASN A 87 2.28 -5.82 -14.78
CA ASN A 87 2.95 -4.87 -15.66
C ASN A 87 4.13 -4.19 -14.96
N TRP A 88 5.31 -4.79 -15.04
CA TRP A 88 6.53 -4.26 -14.41
C TRP A 88 6.97 -2.87 -14.91
N VAL A 89 6.56 -2.46 -16.12
CA VAL A 89 6.87 -1.14 -16.69
C VAL A 89 5.96 -0.02 -16.20
N ARG A 90 4.84 -0.36 -15.53
CA ARG A 90 3.84 0.63 -15.11
C ARG A 90 4.13 1.13 -13.71
N GLY A 91 4.53 2.41 -13.63
CA GLY A 91 4.68 3.18 -12.40
C GLY A 91 3.35 3.57 -11.76
N GLU A 92 2.47 2.61 -11.54
CA GLU A 92 1.12 2.79 -11.00
C GLU A 92 0.98 2.03 -9.68
N LEU A 93 0.03 2.46 -8.83
CA LEU A 93 -0.36 1.71 -7.62
C LEU A 93 -0.62 0.24 -7.97
N SER A 94 -0.46 -0.72 -7.07
CA SER A 94 -0.64 -2.17 -7.30
C SER A 94 0.18 -2.84 -8.42
N GLN A 95 0.82 -2.09 -9.33
CA GLN A 95 1.72 -2.63 -10.35
C GLN A 95 3.15 -2.62 -9.82
N THR A 96 3.70 -1.43 -9.59
CA THR A 96 5.06 -1.26 -9.02
C THR A 96 5.10 -0.29 -7.84
N ILE A 97 3.97 0.33 -7.50
CA ILE A 97 3.86 1.28 -6.39
C ILE A 97 2.92 0.73 -5.32
N PHE A 98 3.33 0.86 -4.06
CA PHE A 98 2.51 0.59 -2.88
C PHE A 98 2.51 1.83 -1.97
N ASN A 99 1.71 1.81 -0.89
CA ASN A 99 1.76 2.83 0.15
C ASN A 99 1.75 2.20 1.55
N THR A 100 1.98 3.03 2.57
CA THR A 100 2.09 2.58 3.96
C THR A 100 0.82 2.81 4.77
N LEU A 101 -0.35 2.94 4.11
CA LEU A 101 -1.64 3.07 4.80
C LEU A 101 -2.01 1.77 5.53
N LEU A 102 -1.86 0.64 4.85
CA LEU A 102 -2.05 -0.69 5.44
C LEU A 102 -0.69 -1.19 5.93
N THR A 103 -0.70 -1.81 7.12
CA THR A 103 0.47 -2.51 7.66
C THR A 103 0.91 -3.66 6.74
N PRO A 104 2.16 -4.16 6.88
CA PRO A 104 2.63 -5.33 6.15
C PRO A 104 1.66 -6.50 6.26
N ASN A 105 1.42 -7.17 5.13
CA ASN A 105 0.49 -8.30 5.01
C ASN A 105 -0.91 -8.08 5.61
N SER A 106 -1.37 -6.82 5.70
CA SER A 106 -2.65 -6.50 6.34
C SER A 106 -3.80 -7.43 5.91
N PRO A 107 -4.66 -7.87 6.85
CA PRO A 107 -5.81 -8.71 6.52
C PRO A 107 -6.83 -7.98 5.64
N SER A 108 -6.89 -6.65 5.72
CA SER A 108 -7.70 -5.83 4.82
C SER A 108 -7.16 -5.91 3.39
N PRO A 109 -8.02 -6.14 2.38
CA PRO A 109 -7.59 -6.17 0.98
C PRO A 109 -6.93 -4.88 0.54
N SER A 110 -5.99 -4.97 -0.41
CA SER A 110 -5.59 -3.79 -1.17
C SER A 110 -6.75 -3.35 -2.05
N CYS A 111 -7.01 -2.04 -2.11
CA CYS A 111 -8.19 -1.53 -2.79
C CYS A 111 -8.02 -0.16 -3.40
N ILE A 112 -8.82 0.14 -4.42
CA ILE A 112 -8.99 1.49 -5.00
C ILE A 112 -10.46 1.93 -4.96
N ILE A 113 -10.68 3.24 -4.99
CA ILE A 113 -12.03 3.81 -4.99
C ILE A 113 -12.79 3.64 -6.31
N CYS A 114 -12.09 3.49 -7.44
CA CYS A 114 -12.75 3.40 -8.74
C CYS A 114 -13.30 2.00 -9.01
N SER A 115 -14.54 1.90 -9.50
CA SER A 115 -15.22 0.63 -9.81
C SER A 115 -15.12 0.21 -11.27
N SER A 116 -14.94 1.14 -12.20
CA SER A 116 -14.91 0.88 -13.66
C SER A 116 -13.53 1.08 -14.30
N CYS A 117 -12.55 1.59 -13.55
CA CYS A 117 -11.23 1.87 -14.08
C CYS A 117 -10.40 0.59 -14.27
N SER A 118 -9.31 0.73 -15.04
CA SER A 118 -8.30 -0.33 -15.14
C SER A 118 -7.55 -0.50 -13.82
N ALA A 119 -6.67 -1.49 -13.71
CA ALA A 119 -5.90 -1.70 -12.49
C ALA A 119 -5.16 -0.40 -12.15
N SER A 120 -5.54 0.19 -11.01
CA SER A 120 -4.80 1.27 -10.32
C SER A 120 -4.95 2.69 -10.83
N ASP A 121 -5.94 2.96 -11.68
CA ASP A 121 -6.31 4.30 -12.15
C ASP A 121 -7.03 5.17 -11.07
N GLY A 122 -6.77 4.94 -9.79
CA GLY A 122 -7.41 5.65 -8.69
C GLY A 122 -6.62 5.58 -7.39
N TYR A 123 -6.90 6.50 -6.48
CA TYR A 123 -6.32 6.46 -5.14
C TYR A 123 -6.89 5.29 -4.33
N GLY A 124 -6.09 4.78 -3.41
CA GLY A 124 -6.38 3.53 -2.73
C GLY A 124 -5.36 3.20 -1.64
N MET A 125 -5.59 2.07 -0.99
CA MET A 125 -4.68 1.48 -0.01
C MET A 125 -4.04 0.25 -0.64
N ILE A 126 -2.72 0.28 -0.82
CA ILE A 126 -1.98 -0.82 -1.43
C ILE A 126 -0.93 -1.26 -0.42
N ALA A 127 -1.15 -2.41 0.21
CA ALA A 127 -0.27 -2.92 1.24
C ALA A 127 1.03 -3.46 0.64
N ALA A 128 2.12 -3.37 1.39
CA ALA A 128 3.25 -4.26 1.18
C ALA A 128 2.84 -5.69 1.54
N ARG A 129 3.10 -6.64 0.65
CA ARG A 129 2.69 -8.04 0.83
C ARG A 129 3.79 -9.01 0.45
N SER A 130 3.97 -10.04 1.27
CA SER A 130 4.95 -11.08 1.14
C SER A 130 4.37 -12.45 1.48
N ARG A 131 5.03 -13.50 1.01
CA ARG A 131 4.77 -14.86 1.47
C ARG A 131 5.69 -15.26 2.64
N HIS A 132 6.59 -14.38 3.06
CA HIS A 132 7.39 -14.59 4.25
C HIS A 132 6.50 -14.55 5.51
N PRO A 133 6.58 -15.54 6.41
CA PRO A 133 5.76 -15.54 7.61
C PRO A 133 6.06 -14.34 8.52
N GLY A 134 5.01 -13.61 8.89
CA GLY A 134 5.07 -12.59 9.93
C GLY A 134 5.61 -11.23 9.50
N GLY A 135 5.87 -10.99 8.21
CA GLY A 135 6.39 -9.70 7.77
C GLY A 135 6.71 -9.58 6.28
N VAL A 136 7.32 -8.46 5.94
CA VAL A 136 7.82 -8.13 4.60
C VAL A 136 9.27 -7.67 4.66
N HIS A 137 10.02 -7.85 3.58
CA HIS A 137 11.29 -7.15 3.42
C HIS A 137 11.07 -5.75 2.84
N VAL A 138 11.74 -4.76 3.41
CA VAL A 138 11.80 -3.39 2.90
C VAL A 138 13.24 -3.03 2.57
N MET A 139 13.42 -2.27 1.49
CA MET A 139 14.64 -1.54 1.20
C MET A 139 14.46 -0.10 1.64
N MET A 140 15.41 0.42 2.42
CA MET A 140 15.45 1.80 2.87
C MET A 140 16.08 2.70 1.80
N GLY A 141 15.92 4.02 1.93
CA GLY A 141 16.49 5.02 1.04
C GLY A 141 18.02 5.01 0.94
N ASP A 142 18.72 4.46 1.94
CA ASP A 142 20.18 4.28 1.95
C ASP A 142 20.63 2.95 1.33
N GLY A 143 19.69 2.13 0.85
CA GLY A 143 19.94 0.81 0.27
C GLY A 143 20.03 -0.33 1.28
N SER A 144 19.95 -0.06 2.59
CA SER A 144 19.87 -1.11 3.60
C SER A 144 18.54 -1.85 3.51
N THR A 145 18.54 -3.14 3.85
CA THR A 145 17.34 -3.98 3.86
C THR A 145 16.94 -4.35 5.28
N ARG A 146 15.65 -4.30 5.59
CA ARG A 146 15.10 -4.68 6.91
C ARG A 146 13.92 -5.63 6.74
N PHE A 147 13.71 -6.49 7.72
CA PHE A 147 12.47 -7.26 7.85
C PHE A 147 11.54 -6.51 8.80
N VAL A 148 10.29 -6.27 8.39
CA VAL A 148 9.30 -5.52 9.17
C VAL A 148 8.11 -6.42 9.47
N SER A 149 7.75 -6.50 10.76
CA SER A 149 6.66 -7.33 11.24
C SER A 149 5.29 -6.88 10.73
N ASP A 150 4.38 -7.83 10.51
CA ASP A 150 2.95 -7.58 10.25
C ASP A 150 2.27 -6.81 11.41
N THR A 151 2.85 -6.92 12.61
CA THR A 151 2.34 -6.31 13.85
C THR A 151 2.98 -4.95 14.17
N ILE A 152 3.72 -4.35 13.23
CA ILE A 152 4.23 -3.00 13.40
C ILE A 152 3.08 -2.02 13.72
N ASP A 153 3.36 -1.06 14.60
CA ASP A 153 2.41 0.03 14.85
C ASP A 153 2.10 0.77 13.53
N GLY A 154 0.80 0.95 13.25
CA GLY A 154 0.35 1.49 11.97
C GLY A 154 0.80 2.94 11.73
N GLN A 155 0.97 3.72 12.79
CA GLN A 155 1.45 5.09 12.66
C GLN A 155 2.95 5.12 12.37
N THR A 156 3.72 4.28 13.06
CA THR A 156 5.15 4.05 12.81
C THR A 156 5.39 3.62 11.36
N TRP A 157 4.59 2.68 10.85
CA TRP A 157 4.66 2.24 9.46
C TRP A 157 4.36 3.37 8.46
N GLN A 158 3.38 4.22 8.76
CA GLN A 158 3.07 5.38 7.94
C GLN A 158 4.25 6.38 7.87
N PHE A 159 4.87 6.67 9.02
CA PHE A 159 6.05 7.54 9.08
C PHE A 159 7.22 6.98 8.25
N LEU A 160 7.46 5.67 8.28
CA LEU A 160 8.50 5.04 7.45
C LEU A 160 8.25 5.20 5.93
N GLY A 161 6.99 5.36 5.50
CA GLY A 161 6.65 5.61 4.08
C GLY A 161 6.63 7.10 3.69
N SER A 162 6.61 7.98 4.68
CA SER A 162 6.59 9.42 4.50
C SER A 162 8.00 9.99 4.31
N VAL A 163 8.07 11.24 3.86
CA VAL A 163 9.30 12.02 3.73
C VAL A 163 9.02 13.43 4.22
N SER A 164 9.92 13.95 5.04
CA SER A 164 9.87 15.29 5.63
C SER A 164 8.62 15.53 6.47
N ASP A 165 8.21 14.55 7.27
CA ASP A 165 7.13 14.73 8.24
C ASP A 165 7.60 15.29 9.59
N GLY A 166 8.91 15.32 9.81
CA GLY A 166 9.51 15.81 11.05
C GLY A 166 9.42 14.82 12.21
N GLU A 167 8.95 13.61 11.97
CA GLU A 167 8.82 12.56 12.97
C GLU A 167 10.02 11.61 12.92
N ILE A 168 10.70 11.44 14.06
CA ILE A 168 11.86 10.55 14.14
C ILE A 168 11.38 9.16 14.57
N VAL A 169 11.28 8.25 13.61
CA VAL A 169 10.98 6.84 13.90
C VAL A 169 12.17 6.18 14.61
N GLN A 170 11.95 5.73 15.85
CA GLN A 170 12.93 4.99 16.66
C GLN A 170 13.06 3.52 16.20
N ASP A 171 13.49 2.60 17.06
CA ASP A 171 13.63 1.18 16.72
C ASP A 171 12.25 0.49 16.65
N TYR A 172 12.05 -0.37 15.66
CA TYR A 172 10.79 -1.05 15.34
C TYR A 172 11.02 -2.46 14.80
#